data_AF-A0AA37LAA3-F1
#
_entry.id   AF-A0AA37LAA3-F1
#
_cell.length_a   1.000
_cell.length_b   1.000
_cell.length_c   1.000
_cell.angle_alpha   90.00
_cell.angle_beta   90.00
_cell.angle_gamma   90.00
#
_symmetry.space_group_name_H-M   'P 1'
#
loop_
_entity.id
_entity.type
_entity.pdbx_description
1 polymer ?
#
loop_
_entity_poly.entity_id
_entity_poly.type
_entity_poly.pdbx_seq_one_letter_code
_entity_poly.pdbx_strand_id
1 'polypeptide(L)'
;MSPLTLVVDIPNNAATIPGSGNTPIAFTHTADVGRFVAAALDLEKWETETFVVGDKVTWNEFLQHAEAAKGTKFDVTYDSIDKLKTGQVTELPGHVPVYPFFPKEALQGMISIFGLWFNDGTFDIPPSGTKTLNEVFPEIKAWTVKDILNAAWKKG
;
A
#
# COMPACT_ATOMS: atom_id res chain seq x y z
N MET A 1 -17.37 -2.22 -8.88
CA MET A 1 -16.11 -1.68 -9.44
C MET A 1 -14.98 -2.45 -8.79
N SER A 2 -14.13 -3.12 -9.57
CA SER A 2 -12.96 -3.79 -9.01
C SER A 2 -11.96 -2.72 -8.52
N PRO A 3 -11.32 -2.90 -7.36
CA PRO A 3 -10.35 -1.94 -6.86
C PRO A 3 -9.16 -1.80 -7.82
N LEU A 4 -8.65 -0.58 -7.97
CA LEU A 4 -7.48 -0.31 -8.79
C LEU A 4 -6.25 -1.03 -8.21
N THR A 5 -5.55 -1.79 -9.04
CA THR A 5 -4.30 -2.44 -8.67
C THR A 5 -3.11 -1.54 -8.96
N LEU A 6 -2.39 -1.11 -7.92
CA LEU A 6 -1.19 -0.27 -8.07
C LEU A 6 0.08 -1.11 -8.27
N VAL A 7 0.31 -2.12 -7.43
CA VAL A 7 1.57 -2.88 -7.39
C VAL A 7 1.31 -4.39 -7.39
N VAL A 8 0.46 -4.89 -6.50
CA VAL A 8 0.21 -6.33 -6.32
C VAL A 8 -1.20 -6.70 -6.77
N ASP A 9 -1.30 -7.41 -7.88
CA ASP A 9 -2.52 -8.02 -8.40
C ASP A 9 -2.74 -9.39 -7.76
N ILE A 10 -3.21 -9.36 -6.51
CA ILE A 10 -3.44 -10.59 -5.74
C ILE A 10 -4.39 -11.54 -6.45
N PRO A 11 -5.56 -11.14 -7.02
CA PRO A 11 -6.43 -12.05 -7.75
C PRO A 11 -5.73 -12.82 -8.88
N ASN A 12 -4.88 -12.14 -9.66
CA ASN A 12 -4.24 -12.72 -10.84
C ASN A 12 -2.83 -13.29 -10.59
N ASN A 13 -2.35 -13.34 -9.34
CA ASN A 13 -1.00 -13.79 -9.00
C ASN A 13 0.09 -13.01 -9.75
N ALA A 14 -0.03 -11.70 -9.86
CA ALA A 14 0.96 -10.88 -10.55
C ALA A 14 1.35 -9.66 -9.72
N ALA A 15 2.55 -9.15 -9.90
CA ALA A 15 3.01 -7.92 -9.28
C ALA A 15 3.99 -7.16 -10.18
N THR A 16 3.89 -5.83 -10.16
CA THR A 16 4.85 -4.93 -10.80
C THR A 16 5.41 -4.00 -9.74
N ILE A 17 6.61 -4.30 -9.27
CA ILE A 17 7.26 -3.61 -8.15
C ILE A 17 8.03 -2.39 -8.67
N PRO A 18 7.77 -1.18 -8.14
CA PRO A 18 8.51 0.01 -8.55
C PRO A 18 9.91 0.05 -7.93
N GLY A 19 10.91 0.32 -8.76
CA GLY A 19 12.30 0.45 -8.32
C GLY A 19 12.84 -0.84 -7.71
N SER A 20 13.44 -0.74 -6.52
CA SER A 20 13.95 -1.92 -5.80
C SER A 20 12.87 -2.64 -4.97
N GLY A 21 11.75 -1.96 -4.68
CA GLY A 21 10.72 -2.45 -3.77
C GLY A 21 11.12 -2.50 -2.30
N ASN A 22 12.29 -1.97 -1.91
CA ASN A 22 12.85 -2.06 -0.55
C ASN A 22 12.63 -0.80 0.31
N THR A 23 12.03 0.25 -0.25
CA THR A 23 11.69 1.46 0.53
C THR A 23 10.49 1.15 1.44
N PRO A 24 10.56 1.44 2.75
CA PRO A 24 9.44 1.21 3.66
C PRO A 24 8.22 2.08 3.34
N ILE A 25 7.03 1.53 3.55
CA ILE A 25 5.75 2.20 3.31
C ILE A 25 4.83 1.95 4.49
N ALA A 26 4.19 3.01 4.98
CA ALA A 26 3.16 2.89 6.01
C ALA A 26 1.81 2.47 5.38
N PHE A 27 1.21 1.43 5.93
CA PHE A 27 -0.14 0.97 5.57
C PHE A 27 -1.06 1.09 6.78
N THR A 28 -2.27 1.58 6.56
CA THR A 28 -3.30 1.63 7.60
C THR A 28 -4.62 1.21 7.00
N HIS A 29 -5.26 0.20 7.60
CA HIS A 29 -6.58 -0.22 7.17
C HIS A 29 -7.62 0.87 7.48
N THR A 30 -8.58 1.08 6.58
CA THR A 30 -9.55 2.18 6.69
C THR A 30 -10.39 2.11 7.96
N ALA A 31 -10.70 0.90 8.46
CA ALA A 31 -11.40 0.74 9.74
C ALA A 31 -10.56 1.20 10.93
N ASP A 32 -9.24 1.02 10.88
CA ASP A 32 -8.35 1.49 11.95
C ASP A 32 -8.20 3.01 11.90
N VAL A 33 -8.12 3.62 10.70
CA VAL A 33 -8.22 5.07 10.56
C VAL A 33 -9.47 5.60 11.26
N GLY A 34 -10.64 4.98 11.02
CA GLY A 34 -11.89 5.38 11.67
C GLY A 34 -11.85 5.28 13.20
N ARG A 35 -11.26 4.21 13.74
CA ARG A 35 -11.11 4.01 15.20
C ARG A 35 -10.22 5.08 15.83
N PHE A 36 -9.05 5.34 15.23
CA PHE A 36 -8.13 6.35 15.73
C PHE A 36 -8.68 7.76 15.58
N VAL A 37 -9.36 8.08 14.48
CA VAL A 37 -10.02 9.37 14.30
C VAL A 37 -11.10 9.57 15.36
N ALA A 38 -11.93 8.55 15.62
CA ALA A 38 -12.95 8.63 16.66
C ALA A 38 -12.36 8.86 18.06
N ALA A 39 -11.31 8.12 18.43
CA ALA A 39 -10.61 8.29 19.70
C ALA A 39 -9.92 9.65 19.82
N ALA A 40 -9.36 10.17 18.72
CA ALA A 40 -8.72 11.48 18.69
C ALA A 40 -9.70 12.62 19.02
N LEU A 41 -11.01 12.43 18.81
CA LEU A 41 -12.02 13.43 19.16
C LEU A 41 -12.08 13.75 20.66
N ASP A 42 -11.64 12.82 21.51
CA ASP A 42 -11.63 12.97 22.96
C ASP A 42 -10.34 13.65 23.49
N LEU A 43 -9.39 13.98 22.61
CA LEU A 43 -8.17 14.69 23.00
C LEU A 43 -8.46 16.15 23.33
N GLU A 44 -7.93 16.64 24.46
CA GLU A 44 -8.04 18.04 24.89
C GLU A 44 -7.39 19.02 23.88
N LYS A 45 -6.32 18.58 23.22
CA LYS A 45 -5.60 19.35 22.21
C LYS A 45 -5.21 18.45 21.05
N TRP A 46 -5.39 18.95 19.83
CA TRP A 46 -4.92 18.29 18.61
C TRP A 46 -3.66 18.99 18.10
N GLU A 47 -2.71 18.19 17.64
CA GLU A 47 -1.57 18.70 16.87
C GLU A 47 -2.02 19.00 15.43
N THR A 48 -1.32 19.90 14.75
CA THR A 48 -1.66 20.31 13.37
C THR A 48 -1.68 19.11 12.42
N GLU A 49 -0.75 18.19 12.61
CA GLU A 49 -0.64 16.95 11.88
C GLU A 49 -0.57 15.79 12.87
N THR A 50 -1.19 14.69 12.50
CA THR A 50 -1.30 13.52 13.37
C THR A 50 -1.24 12.28 12.49
N PHE A 51 -0.49 11.27 12.93
CA PHE A 51 -0.16 10.11 12.13
C PHE A 51 -0.76 8.84 12.73
N VAL A 52 -1.33 8.01 11.87
CA VAL A 52 -1.78 6.65 12.20
C VAL A 52 -1.04 5.69 11.29
N VAL A 53 -0.28 4.78 11.88
CA VAL A 53 0.45 3.73 11.14
C VAL A 53 -0.06 2.38 11.61
N GLY A 54 -0.76 1.66 10.74
CA GLY A 54 -1.21 0.31 11.04
C GLY A 54 -0.05 -0.69 10.99
N ASP A 55 0.74 -0.60 9.94
CA ASP A 55 1.91 -1.42 9.69
C ASP A 55 2.92 -0.65 8.84
N LYS A 56 4.18 -1.08 8.87
CA LYS A 56 5.22 -0.53 8.00
C LYS A 56 5.99 -1.67 7.34
N VAL A 57 5.83 -1.80 6.04
CA VAL A 57 6.44 -2.87 5.23
C VAL A 57 6.91 -2.31 3.89
N THR A 58 7.84 -3.01 3.27
CA THR A 58 8.27 -2.78 1.89
C THR A 58 7.32 -3.48 0.91
N TRP A 59 7.35 -3.11 -0.39
CA TRP A 59 6.57 -3.85 -1.40
C TRP A 59 7.03 -5.31 -1.55
N ASN A 60 8.32 -5.59 -1.32
CA ASN A 60 8.83 -6.95 -1.30
C ASN A 60 8.26 -7.77 -0.14
N GLU A 61 8.18 -7.21 1.05
CA GLU A 61 7.55 -7.86 2.22
C GLU A 61 6.04 -8.02 2.03
N PHE A 62 5.36 -7.00 1.50
CA PHE A 62 3.94 -7.08 1.15
C PHE A 62 3.68 -8.25 0.20
N LEU A 63 4.48 -8.37 -0.87
CA LEU A 63 4.37 -9.46 -1.83
C LEU A 63 4.58 -10.82 -1.14
N GLN A 64 5.61 -10.96 -0.30
CA GLN A 64 5.87 -12.19 0.45
C GLN A 64 4.67 -12.58 1.32
N HIS A 65 4.04 -11.61 2.01
CA HIS A 65 2.83 -11.86 2.79
C HIS A 65 1.66 -12.28 1.90
N ALA A 66 1.49 -11.67 0.72
CA ALA A 66 0.41 -12.01 -0.20
C ALA A 66 0.56 -13.42 -0.80
N GLU A 67 1.78 -13.78 -1.23
CA GLU A 67 2.10 -15.13 -1.71
C GLU A 67 1.90 -16.18 -0.62
N ALA A 68 2.33 -15.90 0.61
CA ALA A 68 2.17 -16.80 1.74
C ALA A 68 0.70 -16.99 2.12
N ALA A 69 -0.10 -15.93 2.12
CA ALA A 69 -1.54 -16.01 2.39
C ALA A 69 -2.25 -16.81 1.29
N LYS A 70 -1.95 -16.55 0.01
CA LYS A 70 -2.60 -17.24 -1.12
C LYS A 70 -2.09 -18.67 -1.33
N GLY A 71 -0.90 -18.99 -0.82
CA GLY A 71 -0.25 -20.29 -0.98
C GLY A 71 0.33 -20.53 -2.38
N THR A 72 0.62 -19.47 -3.14
CA THR A 72 1.18 -19.56 -4.50
C THR A 72 2.14 -18.42 -4.79
N LYS A 73 3.11 -18.67 -5.67
CA LYS A 73 4.02 -17.65 -6.20
C LYS A 73 3.37 -16.80 -7.27
N PHE A 74 3.80 -15.55 -7.36
CA PHE A 74 3.27 -14.57 -8.31
C PHE A 74 4.28 -14.37 -9.45
N ASP A 75 3.78 -13.92 -10.60
CA ASP A 75 4.60 -13.40 -11.68
C ASP A 75 5.02 -11.97 -11.34
N VAL A 76 6.33 -11.74 -11.18
CA VAL A 76 6.87 -10.50 -10.62
C VAL A 76 7.75 -9.81 -11.64
N THR A 77 7.42 -8.58 -11.97
CA THR A 77 8.27 -7.67 -12.74
C THR A 77 8.70 -6.50 -11.87
N TYR A 78 9.90 -5.98 -12.12
CA TYR A 78 10.37 -4.74 -11.51
C TYR A 78 10.43 -3.64 -12.56
N ASP A 79 9.74 -2.54 -12.31
CA ASP A 79 9.81 -1.37 -13.17
C ASP A 79 10.95 -0.46 -12.71
N SER A 80 11.90 -0.19 -13.62
CA SER A 80 13.01 0.70 -13.34
C SER A 80 12.52 2.14 -13.13
N ILE A 81 13.25 2.91 -12.32
CA ILE A 81 12.93 4.31 -12.07
C ILE A 81 12.92 5.13 -13.37
N ASP A 82 13.79 4.81 -14.31
CA ASP A 82 13.82 5.50 -15.61
C ASP A 82 12.57 5.22 -16.46
N LYS A 83 12.02 4.00 -16.38
CA LYS A 83 10.73 3.68 -17.02
C LYS A 83 9.57 4.43 -16.34
N LEU A 84 9.54 4.48 -15.01
CA LEU A 84 8.49 5.21 -14.30
C LEU A 84 8.51 6.71 -14.63
N LYS A 85 9.71 7.30 -14.82
CA LYS A 85 9.84 8.71 -15.25
C LYS A 85 9.27 9.00 -16.64
N THR A 86 9.10 7.99 -17.51
CA THR A 86 8.43 8.18 -18.81
C THR A 86 6.90 8.05 -18.72
N GLY A 87 6.35 7.83 -17.52
CA GLY A 87 4.92 7.64 -17.31
C GLY A 87 4.42 6.26 -17.71
N GLN A 88 5.32 5.28 -17.82
CA GLN A 88 5.00 3.91 -18.23
C GLN A 88 5.17 2.93 -17.07
N VAL A 89 4.28 1.95 -16.99
CA VAL A 89 4.40 0.80 -16.08
C VAL A 89 4.21 -0.51 -16.83
N THR A 90 4.70 -1.61 -16.28
CA THR A 90 4.31 -2.95 -16.75
C THR A 90 2.82 -3.15 -16.46
N GLU A 91 2.07 -3.53 -17.49
CA GLU A 91 0.64 -3.73 -17.40
C GLU A 91 0.33 -5.01 -16.62
N LEU A 92 -0.49 -4.90 -15.58
CA LEU A 92 -1.01 -6.04 -14.83
C LEU A 92 -2.37 -6.48 -15.39
N PRO A 93 -2.74 -7.77 -15.28
CA PRO A 93 -4.03 -8.26 -15.74
C PRO A 93 -5.22 -7.47 -15.17
N GLY A 94 -5.13 -7.02 -13.91
CA GLY A 94 -6.12 -6.20 -13.22
C GLY A 94 -6.28 -4.78 -13.77
N HIS A 95 -5.38 -4.30 -14.64
CA HIS A 95 -5.53 -2.98 -15.30
C HIS A 95 -6.49 -3.02 -16.49
N VAL A 96 -6.51 -4.13 -17.23
CA VAL A 96 -7.29 -4.26 -18.48
C VAL A 96 -8.78 -3.95 -18.28
N PRO A 97 -9.46 -4.45 -17.22
CA PRO A 97 -10.87 -4.13 -16.97
C PRO A 97 -11.15 -2.66 -16.62
N VAL A 98 -10.11 -1.87 -16.31
CA VAL A 98 -10.24 -0.46 -15.92
C VAL A 98 -10.25 0.46 -17.14
N TYR A 99 -9.66 0.05 -18.27
CA TYR A 99 -9.51 0.88 -19.47
C TYR A 99 -10.80 1.46 -20.07
N PRO A 100 -11.97 0.81 -19.99
CA PRO A 100 -13.24 1.42 -20.40
C PRO A 100 -13.63 2.66 -19.59
N PHE A 101 -13.08 2.83 -18.38
CA PHE A 101 -13.40 3.91 -17.45
C PHE A 101 -12.24 4.89 -17.25
N PHE A 102 -11.00 4.43 -17.43
CA PHE A 102 -9.80 5.22 -17.25
C PHE A 102 -8.80 4.92 -18.38
N PRO A 103 -8.51 5.87 -19.29
CA PRO A 103 -7.62 5.63 -20.43
C PRO A 103 -6.27 5.05 -20.02
N LYS A 104 -5.75 4.10 -20.80
CA LYS A 104 -4.55 3.33 -20.46
C LYS A 104 -3.35 4.22 -20.14
N GLU A 105 -3.05 5.20 -20.99
CA GLU A 105 -1.89 6.09 -20.85
C GLU A 105 -2.02 6.94 -19.59
N ALA A 106 -3.22 7.43 -19.29
CA ALA A 106 -3.48 8.18 -18.08
C ALA A 106 -3.34 7.29 -16.83
N LEU A 107 -3.81 6.04 -16.89
CA LEU A 107 -3.70 5.09 -15.80
C LEU A 107 -2.24 4.77 -15.50
N GLN A 108 -1.46 4.46 -16.55
CA GLN A 108 -0.03 4.20 -16.42
C GLN A 108 0.73 5.42 -15.89
N GLY A 109 0.40 6.62 -16.36
CA GLY A 109 0.98 7.86 -15.85
C GLY A 109 0.72 8.03 -14.35
N MET A 110 -0.51 7.80 -13.90
CA MET A 110 -0.87 7.85 -12.48
C MET A 110 -0.12 6.80 -11.65
N ILE A 111 -0.11 5.54 -12.08
CA ILE A 111 0.61 4.46 -11.36
C ILE A 111 2.11 4.73 -11.33
N SER A 112 2.68 5.29 -12.40
CA SER A 112 4.10 5.65 -12.45
C SER A 112 4.48 6.69 -11.40
N ILE A 113 3.63 7.70 -11.20
CA ILE A 113 3.82 8.73 -10.16
C ILE A 113 3.81 8.10 -8.77
N PHE A 114 2.83 7.22 -8.49
CA PHE A 114 2.82 6.45 -7.25
C PHE A 114 4.09 5.60 -7.09
N GLY A 115 4.54 4.94 -8.16
CA GLY A 115 5.78 4.17 -8.17
C GLY A 115 7.01 5.00 -7.77
N LEU A 116 7.12 6.22 -8.27
CA LEU A 116 8.19 7.15 -7.90
C LEU A 116 8.11 7.53 -6.42
N TRP A 117 6.91 7.87 -5.92
CA TRP A 117 6.68 8.20 -4.50
C TRP A 117 6.88 7.02 -3.54
N PHE A 118 6.59 5.79 -3.98
CA PHE A 118 6.93 4.60 -3.22
C PHE A 118 8.45 4.43 -3.12
N ASN A 119 9.18 4.70 -4.21
CA ASN A 119 10.62 4.53 -4.23
C ASN A 119 11.36 5.62 -3.45
N ASP A 120 10.95 6.89 -3.57
CA ASP A 120 11.63 8.03 -2.94
C ASP A 120 11.37 8.19 -1.43
N GLY A 121 10.47 7.38 -0.86
CA GLY A 121 10.15 7.38 0.57
C GLY A 121 9.07 8.37 0.97
N THR A 122 8.33 8.96 0.03
CA THR A 122 7.18 9.84 0.32
C THR A 122 6.16 9.19 1.26
N PHE A 123 6.00 7.86 1.20
CA PHE A 123 5.11 7.11 2.08
C PHE A 123 5.79 6.44 3.28
N ASP A 124 7.08 6.70 3.52
CA ASP A 124 7.77 6.27 4.74
C ASP A 124 7.47 7.25 5.89
N ILE A 125 6.24 7.16 6.40
CA ILE A 125 5.72 8.01 7.48
C ILE A 125 5.60 7.22 8.80
N PRO A 126 5.54 7.90 9.96
CA PRO A 126 5.79 9.32 10.14
C PRO A 126 7.30 9.66 10.09
N PRO A 127 7.66 10.95 10.01
CA PRO A 127 9.03 11.38 10.25
C PRO A 127 9.56 10.88 11.61
N SER A 128 10.87 10.67 11.69
CA SER A 128 11.51 10.21 12.93
C SER A 128 11.27 11.21 14.07
N GLY A 129 10.90 10.69 15.25
CA GLY A 129 10.61 11.50 16.44
C GLY A 129 9.18 12.06 16.49
N THR A 130 8.34 11.77 15.51
CA THR A 130 6.91 12.15 15.54
C THR A 130 6.10 11.16 16.37
N LYS A 131 5.35 11.69 17.34
CA LYS A 131 4.42 10.90 18.15
C LYS A 131 3.17 10.54 17.33
N THR A 132 2.87 9.25 17.22
CA THR A 132 1.69 8.73 16.51
C THR A 132 0.46 8.60 17.42
N LEU A 133 -0.75 8.52 16.84
CA LEU A 133 -1.94 8.15 17.63
C LEU A 133 -1.85 6.72 18.18
N ASN A 134 -1.09 5.85 17.51
CA ASN A 134 -0.82 4.50 18.01
C ASN A 134 -0.12 4.54 19.38
N GLU A 135 0.74 5.54 19.64
CA GLU A 135 1.38 5.74 20.94
C GLU A 135 0.47 6.43 21.97
N VAL A 136 -0.48 7.24 21.51
CA VAL A 136 -1.46 7.93 22.37
C VAL A 136 -2.55 6.96 22.84
N PHE A 137 -3.00 6.08 21.95
CA PHE A 137 -4.07 5.10 22.17
C PHE A 137 -3.56 3.66 21.97
N PRO A 138 -2.64 3.18 22.84
CA PRO A 138 -2.00 1.87 22.67
C PRO A 138 -2.96 0.69 22.78
N GLU A 139 -4.16 0.89 23.32
CA GLU A 139 -5.26 -0.08 23.39
C GLU A 139 -5.91 -0.34 22.02
N ILE A 140 -5.86 0.62 21.08
CA ILE A 140 -6.38 0.44 19.73
C ILE A 140 -5.32 -0.32 18.92
N LYS A 141 -5.56 -1.62 18.71
CA LYS A 141 -4.69 -2.47 17.90
C LYS A 141 -5.08 -2.38 16.43
N ALA A 142 -4.22 -1.74 15.65
CA ALA A 142 -4.33 -1.72 14.20
C ALA A 142 -4.01 -3.09 13.61
N TRP A 143 -4.56 -3.36 12.43
CA TRP A 143 -4.26 -4.56 11.67
C TRP A 143 -2.91 -4.43 10.97
N THR A 144 -2.14 -5.52 10.97
CA THR A 144 -0.97 -5.63 10.10
C THR A 144 -1.39 -5.95 8.67
N VAL A 145 -0.50 -5.66 7.71
CA VAL A 145 -0.67 -6.08 6.31
C VAL A 145 -0.86 -7.59 6.25
N LYS A 146 -0.07 -8.33 7.03
CA LYS A 146 -0.16 -9.80 7.13
C LYS A 146 -1.51 -10.27 7.65
N ASP A 147 -2.09 -9.61 8.66
CA ASP A 147 -3.40 -9.98 9.21
C ASP A 147 -4.50 -9.81 8.15
N ILE A 148 -4.51 -8.67 7.45
CA ILE A 148 -5.47 -8.39 6.37
C ILE A 148 -5.34 -9.43 5.25
N LEU A 149 -4.12 -9.69 4.78
CA LEU A 149 -3.88 -10.62 3.69
C LEU A 149 -4.29 -12.05 4.06
N ASN A 150 -3.99 -12.49 5.29
CA ASN A 150 -4.43 -13.80 5.76
C ASN A 150 -5.95 -13.89 5.87
N ALA A 151 -6.60 -12.88 6.45
CA ALA A 151 -8.05 -12.87 6.58
C ALA A 151 -8.77 -12.91 5.22
N ALA A 152 -8.21 -12.25 4.20
CA ALA A 152 -8.83 -12.17 2.88
C ALA A 152 -8.49 -13.34 1.95
N TRP A 153 -7.28 -13.90 2.02
CA TRP A 153 -6.76 -14.80 0.97
C TRP A 153 -6.33 -16.18 1.45
N LYS A 154 -6.16 -16.38 2.77
CA LYS A 154 -5.79 -17.69 3.30
C LYS A 154 -6.97 -18.65 3.18
N LYS A 155 -6.81 -19.69 2.36
CA LYS A 155 -7.75 -20.80 2.33
C LYS A 155 -7.64 -21.57 3.64
N GLY A 156 -8.77 -21.78 4.31
CA GLY A 156 -8.89 -22.64 5.49
C GLY A 156 -8.63 -24.11 5.18
#